data_AF-A0A931Q2E3-F1
#
_entry.id   AF-A0A931Q2E3-F1
#
_cell.length_a   1.000
_cell.length_b   1.000
_cell.length_c   1.000
_cell.angle_alpha   90.00
_cell.angle_beta   90.00
_cell.angle_gamma   90.00
#
_symmetry.space_group_name_H-M   'P 1'
#
loop_
_entity.id
_entity.type
_entity.pdbx_description
1 polymer ?
#
loop_
_entity_poly.entity_id
_entity_poly.type
_entity_poly.pdbx_seq_one_letter_code
_entity_poly.pdbx_strand_id
1 'polypeptide(L)' 'MGYEACTGECPVERTLKIIGSKWTILIIRDLLQATKRFGELRKSLTGISPKTLSERLKTL' A
#
# COMPACT_ATOMS: atom_id res chain seq x y z
N MET A 1 -7.96 -6.35 32.64
CA MET A 1 -8.28 -5.67 31.37
C MET A 1 -7.74 -6.55 30.26
N GLY A 2 -8.55 -7.54 29.84
CA GLY A 2 -8.14 -8.51 28.83
C GLY A 2 -8.20 -7.84 27.46
N TYR A 3 -7.11 -7.91 26.71
CA TYR A 3 -7.23 -7.78 25.28
C TYR A 3 -7.90 -9.07 24.81
N GLU A 4 -9.18 -9.00 24.42
CA GLU A 4 -9.75 -10.07 23.64
C GLU A 4 -8.90 -10.16 22.36
N ALA A 5 -8.06 -11.19 22.27
CA ALA A 5 -7.38 -11.51 21.03
C ALA A 5 -8.47 -11.91 20.03
N CYS A 6 -8.64 -11.14 18.95
CA CYS A 6 -9.49 -11.55 17.84
C CYS A 6 -8.96 -12.88 17.27
N THR A 7 -9.57 -14.01 17.63
CA THR A 7 -9.19 -15.36 17.19
C THR A 7 -9.69 -15.71 15.78
N GLY A 8 -9.88 -14.71 14.93
CA GLY A 8 -10.14 -14.82 13.50
C GLY A 8 -9.36 -13.73 12.78
N GLU A 9 -9.13 -13.86 11.47
CA GLU A 9 -8.42 -12.83 10.70
C GLU A 9 -9.06 -11.46 10.93
N CYS A 10 -8.45 -10.67 11.83
CA CYS A 10 -8.98 -9.38 12.19
C CYS A 10 -8.95 -8.52 10.92
N PRO A 11 -10.09 -8.05 10.41
CA PRO A 11 -10.13 -7.32 9.16
C PRO A 11 -9.25 -6.06 9.24
N VAL A 12 -9.17 -5.45 10.43
CA VAL A 12 -8.28 -4.31 10.71
C VAL A 12 -6.81 -4.69 10.55
N GLU A 13 -6.37 -5.82 11.10
CA GLU A 13 -4.99 -6.29 10.97
C GLU A 13 -4.64 -6.63 9.51
N ARG A 14 -5.57 -7.27 8.80
CA ARG A 14 -5.42 -7.59 7.37
C ARG A 14 -5.29 -6.31 6.54
N THR A 15 -6.12 -5.31 6.78
CA THR A 15 -6.00 -4.00 6.12
C THR A 15 -4.67 -3.35 6.47
N LEU A 16 -4.27 -3.32 7.74
CA LEU A 16 -3.00 -2.75 8.19
C LEU A 16 -1.79 -3.42 7.52
N LYS A 17 -1.82 -4.74 7.31
CA LYS A 17 -0.77 -5.45 6.57
C LYS A 17 -0.65 -4.98 5.12
N ILE A 18 -1.77 -4.63 4.48
CA ILE A 18 -1.80 -4.16 3.09
C ILE A 18 -1.36 -2.68 3.00
N ILE A 19 -1.98 -1.81 3.79
CA ILE A 19 -1.73 -0.35 3.75
C ILE A 19 -0.45 0.08 4.47
N GLY A 20 0.00 -0.70 5.45
CA GLY A 20 1.19 -0.42 6.28
C GLY A 20 2.50 -0.56 5.52
N SER A 21 2.47 -1.07 4.29
CA SER A 21 3.63 -1.05 3.40
C SER A 21 3.98 0.39 3.02
N LYS A 22 5.25 0.78 3.21
CA LYS A 22 5.79 2.13 2.91
C LYS A 22 5.33 2.68 1.56
N TRP A 23 5.32 1.84 0.53
CA TRP A 23 5.00 2.26 -0.82
C TRP A 23 3.50 2.24 -1.11
N THR A 24 2.72 1.36 -0.46
CA THR A 24 1.27 1.25 -0.70
C THR A 24 0.59 2.58 -0.41
N ILE A 25 0.85 3.18 0.75
CA ILE A 25 0.20 4.43 1.15
C ILE A 25 0.57 5.60 0.22
N LEU A 26 1.81 5.63 -0.27
CA LEU A 26 2.27 6.67 -1.19
C LEU A 26 1.67 6.51 -2.59
N ILE A 27 1.53 5.27 -3.07
CA ILE A 27 0.85 4.97 -4.34
C ILE A 27 -0.62 5.39 -4.26
N ILE A 28 -1.33 5.01 -3.19
CA ILE A 28 -2.74 5.39 -2.99
C ILE A 28 -2.88 6.91 -2.96
N ARG A 29 -2.06 7.61 -2.16
CA ARG A 29 -2.06 9.08 -2.10
C ARG A 29 -1.95 9.71 -3.49
N ASP A 30 -1.04 9.21 -4.32
CA ASP A 30 -0.79 9.73 -5.65
C ASP A 30 -1.96 9.46 -6.62
N LEU A 31 -2.58 8.28 -6.51
CA LEU A 31 -3.75 7.90 -7.32
C LEU A 31 -5.03 8.62 -6.89
N LEU A 32 -5.16 8.97 -5.61
CA LEU A 32 -6.27 9.77 -5.10
C LEU A 32 -6.25 11.22 -5.63
N GLN A 33 -5.08 11.75 -5.97
CA GLN A 33 -4.95 13.08 -6.57
C GLN A 33 -5.31 13.08 -8.05
N ALA A 34 -4.86 12.08 -8.80
CA ALA A 34 -5.15 11.92 -10.23
C ALA A 34 -4.76 10.51 -10.71
N THR A 35 -5.38 10.07 -11.81
CA THR A 35 -4.92 8.89 -12.55
C THR A 35 -3.51 9.14 -13.09
N LYS A 36 -2.53 8.35 -12.64
CA LYS A 36 -1.12 8.46 -13.07
C LYS A 36 -0.67 7.20 -13.81
N ARG A 37 0.15 7.38 -14.85
CA ARG A 37 0.84 6.27 -15.52
C ARG A 37 1.98 5.74 -14.66
N PHE A 38 2.41 4.50 -14.93
CA PHE A 38 3.50 3.85 -14.20
C PHE A 38 4.77 4.71 -14.10
N GLY A 39 5.17 5.36 -15.20
CA GLY A 39 6.34 6.23 -15.23
C GLY A 39 6.20 7.48 -14.35
N GLU A 40 4.99 8.02 -14.23
CA GLU A 40 4.69 9.20 -13.41
C GLU A 40 4.70 8.84 -11.92
N LEU A 41 4.10 7.69 -11.57
CA LEU A 41 4.19 7.13 -10.22
C LEU A 41 5.64 6.88 -9.81
N ARG A 42 6.44 6.25 -10.67
CA ARG A 42 7.86 6.00 -10.39
C ARG A 42 8.66 7.29 -10.21
N LYS A 43 8.34 8.36 -10.97
CA LYS A 43 8.99 9.67 -10.81
C LYS A 43 8.62 10.34 -9.48
N SER A 44 7.34 10.28 -9.10
CA SER A 44 6.83 10.83 -7.84
C SER A 44 7.36 10.08 -6.61
N LEU A 45 7.53 8.76 -6.72
CA LEU A 45 8.01 7.88 -5.66
C LEU A 45 9.53 7.71 -5.72
N THR A 46 10.26 8.78 -5.39
CA THR A 46 11.73 8.76 -5.43
C THR A 46 12.31 7.61 -4.58
N GLY A 47 13.12 6.76 -5.19
CA GLY A 47 13.75 5.60 -4.53
C GLY A 47 12.96 4.29 -4.58
N ILE A 48 11.78 4.25 -5.20
CA ILE A 48 11.09 2.97 -5.44
C ILE A 48 11.75 2.21 -6.60
N SER A 49 11.93 0.89 -6.41
CA SER A 49 12.34 0.04 -7.52
C SER A 49 11.16 -0.22 -8.47
N PRO A 50 11.38 -0.34 -9.80
CA PRO A 50 10.31 -0.67 -10.75
C PRO A 50 9.62 -2.00 -10.40
N LYS A 51 10.38 -2.98 -9.91
CA LYS A 51 9.87 -4.28 -9.47
C LYS A 51 8.90 -4.12 -8.30
N THR A 52 9.31 -3.38 -7.26
CA THR A 52 8.48 -3.13 -6.09
C THR A 52 7.22 -2.35 -6.45
N LEU A 53 7.31 -1.35 -7.33
CA LEU A 53 6.13 -0.61 -7.79
C LEU A 53 5.12 -1.54 -8.49
N SER A 54 5.60 -2.38 -9.42
CA SER A 54 4.76 -3.36 -10.12
C SER A 54 4.13 -4.39 -9.18
N GLU A 55 4.87 -4.90 -8.20
CA GLU A 55 4.35 -5.85 -7.21
C GLU A 55 3.26 -5.22 -6.34
N ARG A 56 3.46 -3.97 -5.91
CA ARG A 56 2.46 -3.25 -5.11
C ARG A 56 1.20 -2.95 -5.90
N LEU A 57 1.31 -2.53 -7.16
CA LEU A 57 0.16 -2.28 -8.03
C LEU A 57 -0.64 -3.55 -8.38
N LYS A 58 -0.05 -4.75 -8.30
CA LYS A 58 -0.77 -6.02 -8.47
C LYS A 58 -1.46 -6.52 -7.20
N THR A 59 -1.00 -6.04 -6.04
CA THR A 59 -1.50 -6.44 -4.72
C THR A 59 -2.63 -5.51 -4.25
N LEU A 60 -2.63 -4.27 -4.75
CA LEU A 60 -3.73 -3.30 -4.64
C LEU A 60 -4.87 -3.69 -5.57
#